data_AF-A0A9D8AV99-F1
#
_entry.id   AF-A0A9D8AV99-F1
#
_cell.length_a   1.000
_cell.length_b   1.000
_cell.length_c   1.000
_cell.angle_alpha   90.00
_cell.angle_beta   90.00
_cell.angle_gamma   90.00
#
_symmetry.space_group_name_H-M   'P 1'
#
loop_
_entity.id
_entity.type
_entity.pdbx_description
1 polymer ?
#
loop_
_entity_poly.entity_id
_entity_poly.type
_entity_poly.pdbx_seq_one_letter_code
_entity_poly.pdbx_strand_id
1 'polypeptide(L)' 'MLSRYYGRVQLDPQRVNKDMALIVEEVVERLTAQLGCEVEVTVEINARRPEGFDESTVRTISENSRTLKFEHYGFEED' A
#
# COMPACT_ATOMS: atom_id res chain seq x y z
N MET A 1 -8.89 -21.48 19.93
CA MET A 1 -7.78 -20.50 19.92
C MET A 1 -7.92 -19.65 18.67
N LEU A 2 -7.56 -18.37 18.77
CA LEU A 2 -7.47 -17.47 17.61
C LEU A 2 -6.02 -17.52 17.11
N SER A 3 -5.81 -17.78 15.83
CA SER A 3 -4.47 -18.01 15.26
C SER A 3 -4.18 -17.20 13.99
N ARG A 4 -5.16 -16.43 13.49
CA ARG A 4 -5.00 -15.61 12.30
C ARG A 4 -5.64 -14.24 12.53
N TYR A 5 -4.90 -13.19 12.20
CA TYR A 5 -5.41 -11.83 12.09
C TYR A 5 -5.61 -11.47 10.61
N TYR A 6 -6.65 -10.69 10.33
CA TYR A 6 -6.89 -10.05 9.04
C TYR A 6 -7.46 -8.66 9.31
N GLY A 7 -6.89 -7.63 8.69
CA GLY A 7 -7.33 -6.26 8.82
C GLY A 7 -7.22 -5.51 7.50
N ARG A 8 -8.23 -4.69 7.21
CA ARG A 8 -8.22 -3.73 6.10
C ARG A 8 -8.73 -2.40 6.62
N VAL A 9 -8.07 -1.32 6.23
CA VAL A 9 -8.49 0.05 6.53
C VAL A 9 -8.38 0.89 5.27
N GLN A 10 -9.36 1.76 5.06
CA GLN A 10 -9.31 2.77 4.00
C GLN A 10 -8.57 3.99 4.56
N LEU A 11 -7.57 4.47 3.83
CA LEU A 11 -6.74 5.61 4.24
C LEU A 11 -7.13 6.86 3.47
N ASP A 12 -7.02 8.01 4.12
CA ASP A 12 -7.11 9.30 3.44
C ASP A 12 -5.80 9.54 2.66
N PRO A 13 -5.83 9.66 1.32
CA PRO A 13 -4.62 9.84 0.52
C PRO A 13 -3.87 11.15 0.87
N GLN A 14 -4.56 12.16 1.40
CA GLN A 14 -3.92 13.42 1.84
C GLN A 14 -3.16 13.26 3.16
N ARG A 15 -3.41 12.18 3.89
CA ARG A 15 -2.84 11.90 5.22
C ARG A 15 -2.16 10.54 5.31
N VAL A 16 -1.98 9.85 4.18
CA VAL A 16 -1.55 8.45 4.12
C VAL A 16 -0.30 8.16 4.95
N ASN A 17 0.68 9.09 4.96
CA ASN A 17 1.90 8.92 5.74
C ASN A 17 1.64 8.89 7.25
N LYS A 18 0.77 9.77 7.75
CA LYS A 18 0.41 9.84 9.18
C LYS A 18 -0.38 8.61 9.60
N ASP A 19 -1.37 8.25 8.81
CA ASP A 19 -2.26 7.14 9.16
C ASP A 19 -1.51 5.79 9.05
N MET A 20 -0.61 5.64 8.08
CA MET A 20 0.27 4.47 7.98
C MET A 20 1.23 4.36 9.18
N ALA A 21 1.82 5.47 9.64
CA ALA A 21 2.68 5.45 10.82
C ALA A 21 1.93 4.92 12.06
N LEU A 22 0.68 5.37 12.25
CA LEU A 22 -0.16 4.88 13.34
C LEU A 22 -0.51 3.39 13.19
N ILE A 23 -0.79 2.91 11.97
CA ILE A 23 -1.06 1.47 11.72
C ILE A 23 0.16 0.62 12.03
N VAL A 24 1.36 1.11 11.68
CA VAL A 24 2.61 0.41 11.98
C VAL A 24 2.78 0.26 13.49
N GLU A 25 2.69 1.36 14.24
CA GLU A 25 2.83 1.37 15.70
C GLU A 25 1.73 0.53 16.39
N GLU A 26 0.47 0.75 15.99
CA GLU A 26 -0.68 0.22 16.70
C GLU A 26 -1.07 -1.20 16.33
N VAL A 27 -0.63 -1.72 15.17
CA VAL A 27 -1.02 -3.05 14.69
C VAL A 27 0.20 -3.87 14.30
N VAL A 28 1.01 -3.38 13.36
CA VAL A 28 2.10 -4.18 12.78
C VAL A 28 3.14 -4.53 13.85
N GLU A 29 3.62 -3.55 14.62
CA GLU A 29 4.62 -3.76 15.67
C GLU A 29 4.12 -4.68 16.79
N ARG A 30 2.84 -4.59 17.16
CA ARG A 30 2.25 -5.47 18.17
C ARG A 30 2.18 -6.92 17.70
N LEU A 31 1.94 -7.16 16.40
CA LEU A 31 1.94 -8.49 15.80
C LEU A 31 3.36 -9.05 15.64
N THR A 32 4.29 -8.26 15.10
CA THR A 32 5.68 -8.71 14.88
C THR A 32 6.44 -8.94 16.18
N ALA A 33 6.03 -8.31 17.29
CA ALA A 33 6.56 -8.61 18.62
C ALA A 33 6.19 -10.00 19.16
N GLN A 34 5.20 -10.69 18.57
CA GLN A 34 4.80 -12.03 18.99
C GLN A 34 5.74 -13.09 18.40
N LEU A 35 6.40 -13.87 19.25
CA LEU A 35 7.33 -14.92 18.82
C LEU A 35 6.62 -15.93 17.89
N GLY A 36 7.16 -16.12 16.69
CA GLY A 36 6.62 -17.04 15.69
C GLY A 36 5.43 -16.51 14.90
N CYS A 37 5.04 -15.24 15.06
CA CYS A 37 4.01 -14.61 14.23
C CYS A 37 4.60 -14.17 12.89
N GLU A 38 4.07 -14.74 11.81
CA GLU A 38 4.37 -14.31 10.45
C GLU A 38 3.42 -13.16 10.06
N VAL A 39 3.99 -12.02 9.67
CA VAL A 39 3.24 -10.80 9.33
C VAL A 39 3.53 -10.42 7.89
N GLU A 40 2.47 -10.29 7.09
CA GLU A 40 2.51 -9.77 5.74
C GLU A 40 1.73 -8.46 5.70
N VAL A 41 2.28 -7.45 5.02
CA VAL A 41 1.65 -6.14 4.81
C VAL A 41 1.63 -5.84 3.33
N THR A 42 0.43 -5.63 2.78
CA THR A 42 0.22 -5.28 1.38
C THR A 42 -0.34 -3.86 1.29
N VAL A 43 0.20 -3.04 0.37
CA VAL A 43 -0.32 -1.71 0.05
C VAL A 43 -0.86 -1.72 -1.37
N GLU A 44 -2.14 -1.39 -1.53
CA GLU A 44 -2.80 -1.24 -2.83
C GLU A 44 -3.09 0.23 -3.10
N ILE A 45 -2.69 0.74 -4.26
CA ILE A 45 -2.91 2.12 -4.69
C ILE A 45 -3.81 2.09 -5.92
N ASN A 46 -4.98 2.73 -5.82
CA ASN A 46 -5.93 2.86 -6.93
C ASN A 46 -6.11 4.35 -7.24
N ALA A 47 -5.80 4.74 -8.47
CA ALA A 47 -5.98 6.10 -8.96
C ALA A 47 -6.72 6.09 -10.28
N ARG A 48 -7.80 6.86 -10.37
CA ARG A 48 -8.57 7.07 -11.59
C ARG A 48 -8.56 8.53 -11.97
N ARG A 49 -8.25 8.81 -13.23
CA ARG A 49 -8.37 10.14 -13.81
C ARG A 49 -9.19 10.03 -15.10
N PRO A 50 -10.44 10.52 -15.13
CA PRO A 50 -11.33 10.38 -16.29
C PRO A 50 -10.75 10.96 -17.58
N GLU A 51 -9.92 12.00 -17.48
CA GLU A 51 -9.28 12.64 -18.63
C GLU A 51 -7.98 11.94 -19.08
N GLY A 52 -7.64 10.81 -18.44
CA GLY A 52 -6.39 10.07 -18.65
C GLY A 52 -5.18 10.69 -17.93
N PHE A 53 -4.06 9.97 -17.94
CA PHE A 53 -2.78 10.44 -17.42
C PHE A 53 -1.90 10.87 -18.59
N ASP A 54 -1.17 11.99 -18.43
CA ASP A 54 -0.18 12.38 -19.44
C ASP A 54 1.02 11.43 -19.44
N GLU A 55 1.74 11.38 -20.56
CA GLU A 55 2.86 10.48 -20.76
C GLU A 55 3.97 10.68 -19.71
N SER A 56 4.21 11.92 -19.29
CA SER A 56 5.20 12.21 -18.25
C SER A 56 4.83 11.57 -16.91
N THR A 57 3.55 11.66 -16.51
CA THR A 57 3.04 11.06 -15.28
C THR A 57 3.11 9.55 -15.34
N VAL A 58 2.65 8.94 -16.45
CA VAL A 58 2.72 7.49 -16.66
C VAL A 58 4.15 6.99 -16.54
N ARG A 59 5.09 7.68 -17.20
CA ARG A 59 6.51 7.34 -17.16
C ARG A 59 7.08 7.45 -15.74
N THR A 60 6.89 8.58 -15.07
CA THR A 60 7.44 8.82 -13.73
C THR A 60 6.92 7.80 -12.71
N ILE A 61 5.62 7.52 -12.70
CA ILE A 61 5.05 6.54 -11.77
C ILE A 61 5.56 5.13 -12.09
N SER A 62 5.64 4.75 -13.37
CA SER A 62 6.15 3.43 -13.78
C SER A 62 7.63 3.23 -13.40
N GLU A 63 8.47 4.26 -13.56
CA GLU A 63 9.88 4.24 -13.14
C GLU A 63 10.01 4.12 -11.61
N ASN A 64 9.18 4.84 -10.86
CA ASN A 64 9.14 4.74 -9.40
C ASN A 64 8.67 3.36 -8.92
N SER A 65 7.58 2.82 -9.48
CA SER A 65 7.07 1.50 -9.14
C SER A 65 8.11 0.41 -9.39
N ARG A 66 8.85 0.51 -10.51
CA ARG A 66 9.98 -0.38 -10.78
C ARG A 66 11.10 -0.25 -9.75
N THR A 67 11.49 0.98 -9.42
CA THR A 67 12.55 1.27 -8.45
C THR A 67 12.20 0.78 -7.04
N LEU A 68 10.94 0.96 -6.66
CA LEU A 68 10.35 0.52 -5.39
C LEU A 68 9.92 -0.95 -5.39
N LYS A 69 10.19 -1.68 -6.49
CA LYS A 69 9.94 -3.12 -6.64
C LYS A 69 8.49 -3.53 -6.38
N PHE A 70 7.55 -2.74 -6.87
CA PHE A 70 6.15 -3.17 -6.91
C PHE A 70 6.06 -4.48 -7.71
N GLU A 71 5.41 -5.50 -7.13
CA GLU A 71 5.23 -6.80 -7.80
C GLU A 71 4.23 -6.69 -8.95
N HIS A 72 3.15 -5.93 -8.73
CA HIS A 72 2.10 -5.67 -9.70
C HIS A 72 1.84 -4.15 -9.78
N TYR A 73 2.01 -3.57 -10.96
CA TYR A 73 1.73 -2.17 -11.24
C TYR A 73 1.49 -1.97 -12.74
N GLY A 74 0.71 -0.95 -13.10
CA GLY A 74 0.40 -0.60 -14.48
C GLY A 74 -0.63 0.51 -14.57
N PHE A 75 -0.70 1.14 -15.74
CA PHE A 75 -1.83 1.97 -16.14
C PHE A 75 -2.67 1.15 -17.12
N GLU A 76 -3.98 1.23 -17.00
CA GLU A 76 -4.93 0.47 -17.81
C GLU A 76 -5.81 1.46 -18.61
N GLU A 77 -6.23 1.05 -19.79
CA GLU A 77 -7.27 1.75 -20.55
C GLU A 77 -8.64 1.28 -20.02
N ASP A 78 -9.52 2.21 -19.65
CA ASP A 78 -10.91 1.94 -19.25
C ASP A 78 -11.78 1.55 -20.46
#